data_AF-A0A848EQE7-F1
#
_entry.id   AF-A0A848EQE7-F1
#
_cell.length_a   1.000
_cell.length_b   1.000
_cell.length_c   1.000
_cell.angle_alpha   90.00
_cell.angle_beta   90.00
_cell.angle_gamma   90.00
#
_symmetry.space_group_name_H-M   'P 1'
#
loop_
_entity.id
_entity.type
_entity.pdbx_description
1 polymer ?
#
loop_
_entity_poly.entity_id
_entity_poly.type
_entity_poly.pdbx_seq_one_letter_code
_entity_poly.pdbx_strand_id
1 'polypeptide(L)'
;MEYESGVCNINQEESKKRYLTGGLSLTAGLVFSYGYTVMSFPRYYLIFGLIAYTSGFVGLLQGRKNFCVKHARQGTQKTGEESEEIQDEDKVEEDKDRANKILLKSAVAGSAMTLLVYLTKTTFF
;
A
#
# COMPACT_ATOMS: atom_id res chain seq x y z
N MET A 1 -11.24 -19.67 -2.04
CA MET A 1 -9.89 -19.46 -1.48
C MET A 1 -10.03 -19.65 0.01
N GLU A 2 -9.14 -20.43 0.61
CA GLU A 2 -9.11 -20.63 2.06
C GLU A 2 -8.12 -19.67 2.70
N TYR A 3 -8.38 -19.31 3.95
CA TYR A 3 -7.48 -18.48 4.75
C TYR A 3 -6.17 -19.21 5.04
N GLU A 4 -5.05 -18.51 4.89
CA GLU A 4 -3.72 -19.01 5.26
C GLU A 4 -2.94 -17.89 5.95
N SER A 5 -2.66 -18.11 7.24
CA SER A 5 -1.97 -17.17 8.10
C SER A 5 -0.64 -16.69 7.51
N GLY A 6 -0.41 -15.37 7.55
CA GLY A 6 0.79 -14.72 6.98
C GLY A 6 0.89 -14.76 5.44
N VAL A 7 -0.05 -15.42 4.76
CA VAL A 7 -0.04 -15.63 3.31
C VAL A 7 -1.19 -14.88 2.65
N CYS A 8 -2.44 -15.15 3.03
CA CYS A 8 -3.64 -14.52 2.49
C CYS A 8 -4.78 -14.42 3.53
N ASN A 9 -5.51 -13.31 3.50
CA ASN A 9 -6.64 -13.07 4.42
C ASN A 9 -7.84 -12.37 3.76
N ILE A 10 -7.83 -12.23 2.43
CA ILE A 10 -8.96 -11.71 1.65
C ILE A 10 -9.14 -12.51 0.37
N ASN A 11 -10.37 -12.57 -0.13
CA ASN A 11 -10.68 -13.21 -1.41
C ASN A 11 -10.22 -12.38 -2.63
N GLN A 12 -10.41 -12.94 -3.83
CA GLN A 12 -10.03 -12.29 -5.09
C GLN A 12 -10.82 -11.01 -5.38
N GLU A 13 -12.08 -10.91 -4.95
CA GLU A 13 -12.90 -9.72 -5.16
C GLU A 13 -12.35 -8.53 -4.35
N GLU A 14 -12.06 -8.77 -3.08
CA GLU A 14 -11.41 -7.80 -2.20
C GLU A 14 -10.01 -7.43 -2.71
N SER A 15 -9.26 -8.40 -3.25
CA SER A 15 -7.96 -8.17 -3.88
C SER A 15 -8.04 -7.18 -5.05
N LYS A 16 -9.05 -7.31 -5.93
CA LYS A 16 -9.30 -6.35 -7.02
C LYS A 16 -9.54 -4.94 -6.49
N LYS A 17 -10.25 -4.77 -5.37
CA LYS A 17 -10.45 -3.47 -4.71
C LYS A 17 -9.11 -2.87 -4.23
N ARG A 18 -8.17 -3.71 -3.75
CA ARG A 18 -6.81 -3.26 -3.36
C ARG A 18 -5.97 -2.84 -4.56
N TYR A 19 -6.08 -3.56 -5.68
CA TYR A 19 -5.45 -3.14 -6.93
C TYR A 19 -6.01 -1.81 -7.44
N LEU A 20 -7.33 -1.64 -7.42
CA LEU A 20 -7.97 -0.40 -7.88
C LEU A 20 -7.53 0.80 -7.04
N THR A 21 -7.63 0.69 -5.71
CA THR A 21 -7.22 1.75 -4.79
C THR A 21 -5.72 2.04 -4.88
N GLY A 22 -4.89 1.00 -5.04
CA GLY A 22 -3.44 1.14 -5.26
C GLY A 22 -3.12 1.85 -6.57
N GLY A 23 -3.75 1.45 -7.67
CA GLY A 23 -3.60 2.07 -8.98
C GLY A 23 -4.01 3.54 -8.98
N LEU A 24 -5.18 3.86 -8.41
CA LEU A 24 -5.64 5.25 -8.26
C LEU A 24 -4.64 6.11 -7.46
N SER A 25 -4.10 5.57 -6.36
CA SER A 25 -3.11 6.29 -5.54
C SER A 25 -1.79 6.51 -6.29
N LEU A 26 -1.31 5.53 -7.05
CA LEU A 26 -0.12 5.69 -7.89
C LEU A 26 -0.33 6.72 -9.00
N THR A 27 -1.46 6.67 -9.68
CA THR A 27 -1.84 7.66 -10.70
C THR A 27 -1.88 9.06 -10.10
N ALA A 28 -2.50 9.22 -8.93
CA ALA A 28 -2.50 10.50 -8.21
C ALA A 28 -1.07 10.96 -7.86
N GLY A 29 -0.19 10.06 -7.42
CA GLY A 29 1.22 10.35 -7.16
C GLY A 29 1.98 10.81 -8.40
N LEU A 30 1.75 10.19 -9.56
CA LEU A 30 2.34 10.59 -10.84
C LEU A 30 1.85 11.98 -11.29
N VAL A 31 0.54 12.23 -11.26
CA VAL A 31 -0.06 13.53 -11.60
C VAL A 31 0.46 14.62 -10.68
N PHE A 32 0.51 14.36 -9.36
CA PHE A 32 1.08 15.27 -8.39
C PHE A 32 2.55 15.57 -8.68
N SER A 33 3.36 14.54 -8.96
CA SER A 33 4.79 14.70 -9.21
C SER A 33 5.08 15.50 -10.48
N TYR A 34 4.30 15.28 -11.55
CA TYR A 34 4.36 16.12 -12.74
C TYR A 34 4.09 17.59 -12.40
N GLY A 35 2.97 17.87 -11.72
CA GLY A 35 2.65 19.22 -11.24
C GLY A 35 3.76 19.82 -10.37
N TYR A 36 4.32 19.03 -9.46
CA TYR A 36 5.43 19.43 -8.60
C TYR A 36 6.71 19.79 -9.36
N THR A 37 7.01 19.09 -10.46
CA THR A 37 8.19 19.39 -11.29
C THR A 37 8.05 20.64 -12.13
N VAL A 38 6.85 20.94 -12.65
CA VAL A 38 6.63 22.10 -13.52
C VAL A 38 6.22 23.37 -12.76
N MET A 39 5.82 23.25 -11.48
CA MET A 39 5.41 24.36 -10.63
C MET A 39 6.45 24.67 -9.55
N SER A 40 6.47 25.92 -9.09
CA SER A 40 7.37 26.40 -8.01
C SER A 40 6.90 25.99 -6.61
N PHE A 41 6.40 24.77 -6.43
CA PHE A 41 5.99 24.29 -5.11
C PHE A 41 7.19 24.12 -4.17
N PRO A 42 7.05 24.52 -2.89
CA PRO A 42 8.05 24.26 -1.86
C PRO A 42 8.31 22.78 -1.62
N ARG A 43 9.52 22.44 -1.18
CA ARG A 43 9.96 21.06 -0.95
C ARG A 43 9.08 20.24 0.00
N TYR A 44 8.41 20.87 0.96
CA TYR A 44 7.57 20.16 1.92
C TYR A 44 6.32 19.54 1.28
N TYR A 45 5.91 19.98 0.08
CA TYR A 45 4.81 19.37 -0.66
C TYR A 45 5.13 17.93 -1.12
N LEU A 46 6.40 17.52 -1.17
CA LEU A 46 6.78 16.13 -1.50
C LEU A 46 6.18 15.09 -0.54
N ILE A 47 5.72 15.50 0.65
CA ILE A 47 4.98 14.63 1.54
C ILE A 47 3.71 14.05 0.89
N PHE A 48 3.04 14.80 0.01
CA PHE A 48 1.86 14.31 -0.71
C PHE A 48 2.24 13.23 -1.72
N GLY A 49 3.35 13.41 -2.43
CA GLY A 49 3.92 12.37 -3.29
C GLY A 49 4.28 11.12 -2.51
N LEU A 50 4.94 11.27 -1.36
CA LEU A 50 5.30 10.15 -0.47
C LEU A 50 4.07 9.38 0.00
N ILE A 51 3.02 10.08 0.45
CA ILE A 51 1.76 9.46 0.89
C ILE A 51 1.09 8.73 -0.27
N ALA A 52 0.98 9.36 -1.44
CA ALA A 52 0.34 8.79 -2.61
C ALA A 52 1.06 7.54 -3.11
N TYR A 53 2.39 7.60 -3.27
CA TYR A 53 3.20 6.46 -3.72
C TYR A 53 3.18 5.33 -2.70
N THR A 54 3.37 5.63 -1.41
CA THR A 54 3.33 4.60 -0.35
C THR A 54 1.97 3.89 -0.33
N SER A 55 0.87 4.65 -0.34
CA SER A 55 -0.50 4.10 -0.38
C SER A 55 -0.73 3.25 -1.63
N GLY A 56 -0.20 3.71 -2.77
CA GLY A 56 -0.20 2.99 -4.03
C GLY A 56 0.47 1.62 -3.95
N PHE A 57 1.70 1.58 -3.45
CA PHE A 57 2.43 0.32 -3.25
C PHE A 57 1.77 -0.57 -2.20
N VAL A 58 1.15 -0.01 -1.16
CA VAL A 58 0.36 -0.78 -0.18
C VAL A 58 -0.80 -1.49 -0.89
N GLY A 59 -1.57 -0.78 -1.72
CA GLY A 59 -2.66 -1.35 -2.49
C GLY A 59 -2.20 -2.46 -3.46
N LEU A 60 -1.12 -2.21 -4.21
CA LEU A 60 -0.55 -3.20 -5.14
C LEU A 60 -0.06 -4.47 -4.43
N LEU A 61 0.70 -4.32 -3.33
CA LEU A 61 1.23 -5.48 -2.60
C LEU A 61 0.12 -6.28 -1.91
N GLN A 62 -0.89 -5.59 -1.38
CA GLN A 62 -2.07 -6.23 -0.80
C GLN A 62 -2.85 -7.03 -1.85
N GLY A 63 -3.14 -6.43 -3.01
CA GLY A 63 -3.81 -7.13 -4.11
C GLY A 63 -3.01 -8.33 -4.62
N ARG A 64 -1.71 -8.17 -4.84
CA ARG A 64 -0.84 -9.27 -5.31
C ARG A 64 -0.81 -10.47 -4.37
N LYS A 65 -0.95 -10.22 -3.07
CA LYS A 65 -0.87 -11.27 -2.05
C LYS A 65 -2.23 -11.78 -1.60
N ASN A 66 -3.34 -11.21 -2.10
CA ASN A 66 -4.67 -11.44 -1.53
C ASN A 66 -4.66 -11.25 -0.01
N PHE A 67 -4.01 -10.16 0.41
CA PHE A 67 -3.75 -9.86 1.81
C PHE A 67 -4.15 -8.43 2.11
N CYS A 68 -4.78 -8.19 3.24
CA CYS A 68 -5.23 -6.90 3.71
C CYS A 68 -4.60 -6.60 5.08
N VAL A 69 -3.81 -5.52 5.12
CA VAL A 69 -3.16 -4.99 6.32
C VAL A 69 -4.19 -4.61 7.40
N LYS A 70 -5.36 -4.09 6.99
CA LYS A 70 -6.42 -3.72 7.93
C LYS A 70 -6.97 -4.96 8.65
N HIS A 71 -7.31 -6.00 7.90
CA HIS A 71 -7.82 -7.26 8.44
C HIS A 71 -6.80 -7.92 9.38
N ALA A 72 -5.54 -7.98 8.96
CA ALA A 72 -4.44 -8.48 9.80
C ALA A 72 -4.32 -7.72 11.14
N ARG A 73 -4.41 -6.39 11.13
CA ARG A 73 -4.35 -5.58 12.35
C ARG A 73 -5.57 -5.77 13.25
N GLN A 74 -6.73 -6.07 12.67
CA GLN A 74 -7.98 -6.30 13.38
C GLN A 74 -8.16 -7.75 13.84
N GLY A 75 -7.25 -8.67 13.47
CA GLY A 75 -7.41 -10.10 13.75
C GLY A 75 -8.60 -10.72 13.01
N THR A 76 -8.85 -10.26 11.79
CA THR A 76 -9.98 -10.73 10.96
C THR A 76 -9.50 -11.21 9.60
N GLN A 77 -10.36 -11.94 8.90
CA GLN A 77 -10.19 -12.34 7.51
C GLN A 77 -11.48 -12.10 6.72
N LYS A 78 -11.38 -11.99 5.39
CA LYS A 78 -12.53 -11.92 4.47
C LYS A 78 -12.29 -12.76 3.20
N THR A 79 -12.10 -14.06 3.37
CA THR A 79 -11.98 -15.06 2.30
C THR A 79 -13.33 -15.62 1.86
N GLY A 80 -14.35 -15.55 2.74
CA GLY A 80 -15.76 -15.84 2.45
C GLY A 80 -16.54 -14.61 1.98
N GLU A 81 -17.87 -14.68 2.10
CA GLU A 81 -18.78 -13.55 1.83
C GLU A 81 -18.70 -12.49 2.94
N GLU A 82 -18.60 -12.95 4.18
CA GLU A 82 -18.54 -12.11 5.38
C GLU A 82 -17.11 -12.01 5.93
N SER A 83 -16.91 -11.03 6.83
CA SER A 83 -15.67 -10.91 7.57
C SER A 83 -15.76 -11.77 8.82
N GLU A 84 -14.74 -12.57 9.09
CA GLU A 84 -14.69 -13.47 10.24
C GLU A 84 -13.51 -13.12 11.14
N GLU A 85 -13.67 -13.32 12.46
CA GLU A 85 -12.60 -13.19 13.44
C GLU A 85 -11.72 -14.44 13.46
N ILE A 86 -10.41 -14.23 13.60
CA ILE A 86 -9.43 -15.29 13.77
C ILE A 86 -9.29 -15.55 15.27
N GLN A 87 -9.69 -16.73 15.74
CA GLN A 87 -9.66 -17.07 17.17
C GLN A 87 -8.26 -17.41 17.69
N ASP A 88 -7.35 -17.76 16.79
CA ASP A 88 -6.00 -18.21 17.10
C ASP A 88 -5.03 -17.01 17.12
N GLU A 89 -4.52 -16.67 18.30
CA GLU A 89 -3.65 -15.50 18.49
C GLU A 89 -2.33 -15.61 17.72
N ASP A 90 -1.77 -16.81 17.59
CA ASP A 90 -0.50 -17.04 16.87
C ASP A 90 -0.67 -16.69 15.39
N LYS A 91 -1.83 -17.05 14.80
CA LYS A 91 -2.16 -16.71 13.41
C LYS A 91 -2.36 -15.20 13.23
N VAL A 92 -2.96 -14.53 14.21
CA VAL A 92 -3.10 -13.07 14.19
C VAL A 92 -1.72 -12.38 14.26
N GLU A 93 -0.78 -12.92 15.03
CA GLU A 93 0.58 -12.40 15.11
C GLU A 93 1.32 -12.55 13.78
N GLU A 94 1.25 -13.72 13.15
CA GLU A 94 1.82 -13.96 11.82
C GLU A 94 1.25 -13.00 10.75
N ASP A 95 -0.06 -12.73 10.79
CA ASP A 95 -0.71 -11.77 9.92
C ASP A 95 -0.23 -10.33 10.18
N LYS A 96 -0.07 -9.93 11.45
CA LYS A 96 0.49 -8.61 11.81
C LYS A 96 1.92 -8.46 11.33
N ASP A 97 2.73 -9.49 11.47
CA ASP A 97 4.11 -9.55 10.98
C ASP A 97 4.16 -9.39 9.46
N ARG A 98 3.26 -10.08 8.75
CA ARG A 98 3.11 -9.92 7.31
C ARG A 98 2.69 -8.51 6.94
N ALA A 99 1.74 -7.94 7.67
CA ALA A 99 1.26 -6.58 7.45
C ALA A 99 2.39 -5.55 7.60
N ASN A 100 3.24 -5.68 8.63
CA ASN A 100 4.40 -4.83 8.85
C ASN A 100 5.42 -4.95 7.69
N LYS A 101 5.69 -6.17 7.21
CA LYS A 101 6.55 -6.40 6.05
C LYS A 101 6.01 -5.74 4.77
N ILE A 102 4.68 -5.74 4.56
CA ILE A 102 4.05 -5.04 3.44
C ILE A 102 4.24 -3.54 3.58
N LEU A 103 3.89 -2.97 4.75
CA LEU A 103 3.99 -1.53 5.00
C LEU A 103 5.43 -1.02 4.85
N LEU A 104 6.41 -1.75 5.39
CA LEU A 104 7.82 -1.39 5.26
C LEU A 104 8.27 -1.38 3.79
N LYS A 105 7.95 -2.43 3.03
CA LYS A 105 8.29 -2.50 1.59
C LYS A 105 7.63 -1.37 0.81
N SER A 106 6.37 -1.06 1.10
CA SER A 106 5.65 0.03 0.45
C SER A 106 6.22 1.40 0.82
N ALA A 107 6.61 1.62 2.07
CA ALA A 107 7.24 2.87 2.52
C ALA A 107 8.61 3.07 1.87
N VAL A 108 9.43 2.02 1.76
CA VAL A 108 10.71 2.06 1.04
C VAL A 108 10.49 2.40 -0.44
N ALA A 109 9.55 1.71 -1.11
CA ALA A 109 9.25 1.97 -2.52
C ALA A 109 8.68 3.38 -2.74
N GLY A 110 7.78 3.85 -1.88
CA GLY A 110 7.23 5.20 -1.92
C GLY A 110 8.30 6.26 -1.70
N SER A 111 9.20 6.05 -0.74
CA SER A 111 10.33 6.96 -0.47
C SER A 111 11.29 7.03 -1.65
N ALA A 112 11.59 5.89 -2.28
CA ALA A 112 12.42 5.85 -3.48
C ALA A 112 11.80 6.65 -4.64
N MET A 113 10.50 6.50 -4.89
CA MET A 113 9.79 7.26 -5.92
C MET A 113 9.79 8.76 -5.63
N THR A 114 9.50 9.17 -4.39
CA THR A 114 9.54 10.58 -4.01
C THR A 114 10.95 11.17 -4.11
N LEU A 115 11.98 10.40 -3.76
CA LEU A 115 13.37 10.81 -3.93
C LEU A 115 13.71 11.01 -5.41
N LEU A 116 13.27 10.13 -6.31
CA LEU A 116 13.46 10.33 -7.75
C LEU A 116 12.84 11.63 -8.23
N VAL A 117 11.63 11.98 -7.77
CA VAL A 117 10.96 13.24 -8.11
C VAL A 117 11.70 14.46 -7.56
N TYR A 118 12.26 14.35 -6.36
CA TYR A 118 13.11 15.39 -5.80
C TYR A 118 14.36 15.61 -6.67
N LEU A 119 15.07 14.55 -7.02
CA LEU A 119 16.29 14.60 -7.81
C LEU A 119 16.07 15.11 -9.23
N THR A 120 14.97 14.73 -9.89
CA THR A 120 14.65 15.25 -11.23
C THR A 120 14.41 16.76 -11.19
N LYS A 121 13.69 17.28 -10.19
CA LYS A 121 13.50 18.74 -10.07
C LYS A 121 14.82 19.48 -9.88
N THR A 122 15.75 18.94 -9.09
CA THR A 122 17.07 19.56 -8.83
C THR A 122 18.04 19.47 -10.00
N THR A 123 17.85 18.53 -10.94
CA THR A 123 18.77 18.34 -12.08
C THR A 123 18.39 19.17 -13.29
N PHE A 124 17.09 19.46 -13.47
CA PHE A 124 16.56 20.13 -14.68
C PHE A 124 16.20 21.61 -14.49
N PHE A 125 16.36 22.17 -13.28
CA PHE A 125 16.13 23.58 -12.93
C PHE A 125 17.19 24.07 -11.95
#